data_AF-A0A562BX38-F1
#
_entry.id   AF-A0A562BX38-F1
#
_cell.length_a   1.000
_cell.length_b   1.000
_cell.length_c   1.000
_cell.angle_alpha   90.00
_cell.angle_beta   90.00
_cell.angle_gamma   90.00
#
_symmetry.space_group_name_H-M   'P 1'
#
loop_
_entity.id
_entity.type
_entity.pdbx_description
1 polymer ?
#
loop_
_entity_poly.entity_id
_entity_poly.type
_entity_poly.pdbx_seq_one_letter_code
_entity_poly.pdbx_strand_id
1 'polypeptide(L)'
;MLLSSRQKHILTAALGGRLIAVCFGSGVDSTAMLVALHKAGIRPHVITFADVGGEKPETLEHLDRMNTVLTDWSWPTIDVCRKVPLASTGYSDLYGNCLTNETLPSLAFGMKSCSIKWKQKPQDQFLKGARSGPNAGPPHPIWTQAQESGQRIVKLIGYDCGRADMRRSRNLPAADADFDYAYPLQLIGWTREECVLAIEQVLGPDMVPIKSACFFCPASKQWELYWLAGHHPDLLERALLLERTALTGRHSRFDEIEFGATWDELVHNADRFPSSATTIGLGRSFSWCQWARVNEVVDADFRVKRGAADRARFLTLADTLRAADNAFDARRSHAA
;
A
#
# COMPACT_ATOMS: atom_id res chain seq x y z
N MET A 1 21.22 20.98 -5.20
CA MET A 1 21.03 20.33 -3.88
C MET A 1 19.57 19.94 -3.79
N LEU A 2 19.25 18.65 -3.57
CA LEU A 2 17.87 18.15 -3.60
C LEU A 2 16.96 18.79 -2.53
N LEU A 3 17.51 19.11 -1.35
CA LEU A 3 16.83 19.89 -0.32
C LEU A 3 17.45 21.28 -0.22
N SER A 4 16.61 22.31 -0.20
CA SER A 4 17.02 23.67 0.16
C SER A 4 17.48 23.75 1.63
N SER A 5 18.28 24.76 1.96
CA SER A 5 18.71 25.01 3.36
C SER A 5 17.51 25.17 4.31
N ARG A 6 16.43 25.80 3.83
CA ARG A 6 15.18 25.93 4.59
C ARG A 6 14.53 24.58 4.86
N GLN A 7 14.40 23.72 3.86
CA GLN A 7 13.80 22.38 4.04
C GLN A 7 14.62 21.50 4.99
N LYS A 8 15.96 21.53 4.86
CA LYS A 8 16.85 20.85 5.82
C LYS A 8 16.63 21.36 7.24
N HIS A 9 16.62 22.67 7.43
CA HIS A 9 16.38 23.28 8.73
C HIS A 9 15.02 22.86 9.33
N ILE A 10 13.94 22.85 8.52
CA ILE A 10 12.61 22.40 8.97
C ILE A 10 12.64 20.95 9.44
N LEU A 11 13.24 20.04 8.67
CA LEU A 11 13.35 18.63 9.07
C LEU A 11 14.19 18.45 10.33
N THR A 12 15.34 19.10 10.42
CA THR A 12 16.22 19.03 11.59
C THR A 12 15.55 19.61 12.82
N ALA A 13 14.81 20.72 12.69
CA ALA A 13 14.06 21.29 13.81
C ALA A 13 12.93 20.38 14.28
N ALA A 14 12.23 19.70 13.36
CA ALA A 14 11.12 18.81 13.71
C ALA A 14 11.56 17.45 14.27
N LEU A 15 12.69 16.91 13.79
CA LEU A 15 13.08 15.51 13.99
C LEU A 15 14.46 15.32 14.64
N GLY A 16 15.30 16.35 14.67
CA GLY A 16 16.65 16.27 15.21
C GLY A 16 16.65 15.84 16.68
N GLY A 17 17.48 14.86 17.02
CA GLY A 17 17.62 14.32 18.38
C GLY A 17 16.43 13.49 18.89
N ARG A 18 15.38 13.30 18.08
CA ARG A 18 14.19 12.52 18.46
C ARG A 18 14.41 11.04 18.18
N LEU A 19 13.72 10.17 18.91
CA LEU A 19 13.64 8.74 18.61
C LEU A 19 12.71 8.53 17.40
N ILE A 20 13.24 8.05 16.29
CA ILE A 20 12.53 8.02 14.99
C ILE A 20 12.24 6.58 14.58
N ALA A 21 10.96 6.28 14.34
CA ALA A 21 10.52 5.06 13.70
C ALA A 21 9.87 5.37 12.34
N VAL A 22 10.40 4.81 11.26
CA VAL A 22 9.84 5.00 9.92
C VAL A 22 8.85 3.88 9.59
N CYS A 23 7.63 4.26 9.22
CA CYS A 23 6.68 3.34 8.59
C CYS A 23 6.92 3.32 7.08
N PHE A 24 7.74 2.38 6.61
CA PHE A 24 8.05 2.22 5.20
C PHE A 24 6.93 1.47 4.50
N GLY A 25 6.26 2.14 3.56
CA GLY A 25 5.18 1.56 2.78
C GLY A 25 5.64 0.83 1.51
N SER A 26 6.93 0.86 1.17
CA SER A 26 7.49 0.38 -0.10
C SER A 26 6.92 1.04 -1.37
N GLY A 27 6.38 2.25 -1.23
CA GLY A 27 5.88 3.06 -2.35
C GLY A 27 6.73 4.31 -2.58
N VAL A 28 6.34 5.13 -3.55
CA VAL A 28 7.04 6.37 -3.93
C VAL A 28 7.27 7.27 -2.72
N ASP A 29 6.21 7.63 -2.00
CA ASP A 29 6.29 8.61 -0.91
C ASP A 29 7.16 8.11 0.25
N SER A 30 7.03 6.85 0.65
CA SER A 30 7.89 6.30 1.71
C SER A 30 9.35 6.18 1.29
N THR A 31 9.62 5.95 0.00
CA THR A 31 10.99 5.90 -0.56
C THR A 31 11.60 7.29 -0.62
N ALA A 32 10.85 8.27 -1.13
CA ALA A 32 11.25 9.67 -1.14
C ALA A 32 11.46 10.23 0.28
N MET A 33 10.66 9.80 1.25
CA MET A 33 10.84 10.16 2.65
C MET A 33 12.19 9.69 3.18
N LEU A 34 12.63 8.46 2.88
CA LEU A 34 13.98 7.99 3.26
C LEU A 34 15.07 8.81 2.57
N VAL A 35 14.91 9.14 1.29
CA VAL A 35 15.82 10.03 0.55
C VAL A 35 15.90 11.42 1.22
N ALA A 36 14.76 12.01 1.59
CA ALA A 36 14.71 13.32 2.25
C ALA A 36 15.44 13.28 3.60
N LEU A 37 15.18 12.26 4.42
CA LEU A 37 15.86 12.07 5.70
C LEU A 37 17.38 11.91 5.52
N HIS A 38 17.81 11.11 4.54
CA HIS A 38 19.23 10.90 4.24
C HIS A 38 19.91 12.21 3.81
N LYS A 39 19.29 12.99 2.92
CA LYS A 39 19.82 14.30 2.49
C LYS A 39 19.77 15.38 3.57
N ALA A 40 18.95 15.19 4.61
CA ALA A 40 18.92 16.04 5.80
C ALA A 40 19.89 15.56 6.91
N GLY A 41 20.57 14.42 6.73
CA GLY A 41 21.46 13.84 7.75
C GLY A 41 20.73 13.26 8.95
N ILE A 42 19.45 12.88 8.80
CA ILE A 42 18.60 12.36 9.87
C ILE A 42 18.47 10.85 9.72
N ARG A 43 19.16 10.09 10.57
CA ARG A 43 19.11 8.63 10.56
C ARG A 43 17.94 8.11 11.41
N PRO A 44 17.02 7.30 10.85
CA PRO A 44 15.99 6.64 11.64
C PRO A 44 16.61 5.57 12.55
N HIS A 45 15.97 5.32 13.70
CA HIS A 45 16.41 4.29 14.63
C HIS A 45 15.88 2.90 14.24
N VAL A 46 14.74 2.87 13.55
CA VAL A 46 14.08 1.66 13.06
C VAL A 46 13.24 1.99 11.82
N ILE A 47 13.19 1.06 10.87
CA ILE A 47 12.39 1.17 9.65
C ILE A 47 11.55 -0.10 9.56
N THR A 48 10.23 0.03 9.55
CA THR A 48 9.31 -1.11 9.53
C THR A 48 8.47 -1.14 8.26
N PHE A 49 8.21 -2.34 7.73
CA PHE A 49 7.26 -2.59 6.65
C PHE A 49 6.20 -3.57 7.14
N ALA A 50 4.93 -3.26 6.91
CA ALA A 50 3.84 -4.16 7.26
C ALA A 50 3.49 -5.06 6.07
N ASP A 51 3.92 -6.32 6.12
CA ASP A 51 3.54 -7.33 5.16
C ASP A 51 2.20 -7.96 5.54
N VAL A 52 1.22 -7.78 4.66
CA VAL A 52 -0.15 -8.29 4.84
C VAL A 52 -0.39 -9.64 4.15
N GLY A 53 0.64 -10.23 3.54
CA GLY A 53 0.59 -11.47 2.74
C GLY A 53 -0.07 -11.33 1.37
N GLY A 54 -0.41 -10.10 0.99
CA GLY A 54 -1.14 -9.76 -0.23
C GLY A 54 -0.42 -8.78 -1.15
N GLU A 55 0.86 -8.56 -0.92
CA GLU A 55 1.68 -7.57 -1.64
C GLU A 55 2.02 -8.07 -3.06
N LYS A 56 2.29 -7.14 -3.97
CA LYS A 56 2.78 -7.47 -5.32
C LYS A 56 4.24 -7.94 -5.23
N PRO A 57 4.71 -8.86 -6.10
CA PRO A 57 6.11 -9.29 -6.11
C PRO A 57 7.09 -8.12 -6.18
N GLU A 58 6.78 -7.12 -7.01
CA GLU A 58 7.54 -5.89 -7.19
C GLU A 58 7.65 -5.03 -5.92
N THR A 59 6.65 -5.10 -5.02
CA THR A 59 6.70 -4.41 -3.73
C THR A 59 7.76 -5.05 -2.84
N LEU A 60 7.87 -6.38 -2.88
CA LEU A 60 8.84 -7.15 -2.09
C LEU A 60 10.24 -7.02 -2.65
N GLU A 61 10.39 -7.10 -3.98
CA GLU A 61 11.68 -6.84 -4.66
C GLU A 61 12.20 -5.43 -4.34
N HIS A 62 11.31 -4.43 -4.26
CA HIS A 62 11.71 -3.08 -3.86
C HIS A 62 12.20 -3.00 -2.41
N LEU A 63 11.68 -3.84 -1.49
CA LEU A 63 12.22 -3.92 -0.13
C LEU A 63 13.66 -4.39 -0.14
N ASP A 64 13.96 -5.44 -0.92
CA ASP A 64 15.31 -5.99 -1.02
C ASP A 64 16.29 -4.97 -1.60
N ARG A 65 15.90 -4.29 -2.68
CA ARG A 65 16.70 -3.21 -3.29
C ARG A 65 16.93 -2.05 -2.33
N MET A 66 15.90 -1.65 -1.58
CA MET A 66 16.03 -0.60 -0.57
C MET A 66 16.89 -1.04 0.61
N ASN A 67 16.90 -2.32 1.00
CA ASN A 67 17.81 -2.82 2.02
C ASN A 67 19.28 -2.69 1.59
N THR A 68 19.59 -2.90 0.30
CA THR A 68 20.94 -2.61 -0.24
C THR A 68 21.30 -1.14 -0.05
N VAL A 69 20.42 -0.23 -0.48
CA VAL A 69 20.62 1.23 -0.32
C VAL A 69 20.80 1.63 1.14
N LEU A 70 19.96 1.11 2.04
CA LEU A 70 20.03 1.41 3.46
C LEU A 70 21.34 0.90 4.09
N THR A 71 21.80 -0.28 3.67
CA THR A 71 23.10 -0.83 4.09
C THR A 71 24.24 0.08 3.64
N ASP A 72 24.23 0.53 2.39
CA ASP A 72 25.24 1.45 1.85
C ASP A 72 25.25 2.80 2.59
N TRP A 73 24.09 3.25 3.05
CA TRP A 73 23.96 4.45 3.90
C TRP A 73 24.33 4.21 5.37
N SER A 74 24.70 2.98 5.75
CA SER A 74 24.94 2.56 7.14
C SER A 74 23.71 2.76 8.04
N TRP A 75 22.52 2.59 7.48
CA TRP A 75 21.22 2.68 8.16
C TRP A 75 20.71 1.31 8.56
N PRO A 76 19.77 1.21 9.54
CA PRO A 76 19.08 -0.05 9.79
C PRO A 76 18.34 -0.51 8.53
N THR A 77 18.34 -1.82 8.28
CA THR A 77 17.50 -2.44 7.25
C THR A 77 16.03 -2.43 7.65
N ILE A 78 15.16 -2.78 6.72
CA ILE A 78 13.70 -2.79 6.92
C ILE A 78 13.28 -4.06 7.67
N ASP A 79 12.65 -3.88 8.82
CA ASP A 79 12.02 -4.95 9.59
C ASP A 79 10.61 -5.27 9.05
N VAL A 80 10.39 -6.50 8.63
CA VAL A 80 9.09 -6.96 8.12
C VAL A 80 8.18 -7.38 9.28
N CYS A 81 7.15 -6.58 9.55
CA CYS A 81 6.14 -6.84 10.56
C CYS A 81 4.92 -7.54 9.96
N ARG A 82 4.52 -8.69 10.51
CA ARG A 82 3.33 -9.44 10.06
C ARG A 82 2.33 -9.62 11.20
N LYS A 83 1.03 -9.49 10.90
CA LYS A 83 0.01 -10.00 11.82
C LYS A 83 0.01 -11.52 11.72
N VAL A 84 0.18 -12.21 12.85
CA VAL A 84 0.03 -13.68 12.92
C VAL A 84 -1.30 -14.00 13.61
N PRO A 85 -2.33 -14.50 12.91
CA PRO A 85 -3.58 -14.93 13.53
C PRO A 85 -3.37 -16.12 14.48
N LEU A 86 -4.37 -16.44 15.31
CA LEU A 86 -4.34 -17.69 16.08
C LEU A 86 -4.42 -18.87 15.12
N ALA A 87 -3.77 -20.00 15.42
CA ALA A 87 -3.80 -21.19 14.58
C ALA A 87 -5.24 -21.67 14.25
N SER A 88 -6.19 -21.47 15.19
CA SER A 88 -7.60 -21.81 15.02
C SER A 88 -8.41 -20.84 14.13
N THR A 89 -7.80 -19.76 13.64
CA THR A 89 -8.51 -18.70 12.91
C THR A 89 -8.86 -19.08 11.46
N GLY A 90 -8.20 -20.11 10.90
CA GLY A 90 -8.48 -20.61 9.56
C GLY A 90 -7.93 -19.77 8.39
N TYR A 91 -7.13 -18.74 8.67
CA TYR A 91 -6.39 -17.95 7.68
C TYR A 91 -5.09 -17.39 8.27
N SER A 92 -4.10 -17.11 7.41
CA SER A 92 -2.77 -16.60 7.78
C SER A 92 -2.57 -15.12 7.47
N ASP A 93 -3.27 -14.59 6.47
CA ASP A 93 -3.00 -13.27 5.89
C ASP A 93 -4.30 -12.52 5.57
N LEU A 94 -4.17 -11.29 5.05
CA LEU A 94 -5.33 -10.45 4.72
C LEU A 94 -6.17 -11.06 3.58
N TYR A 95 -5.56 -11.71 2.59
CA TYR A 95 -6.29 -12.32 1.47
C TYR A 95 -7.13 -13.50 1.96
N GLY A 96 -6.51 -14.40 2.73
CA GLY A 96 -7.20 -15.51 3.39
C GLY A 96 -8.27 -15.04 4.36
N ASN A 97 -8.03 -13.97 5.12
CA ASN A 97 -9.08 -13.36 5.97
C ASN A 97 -10.30 -12.98 5.13
N CYS A 98 -10.09 -12.28 4.02
CA CYS A 98 -11.17 -11.85 3.15
C CYS A 98 -11.90 -13.04 2.51
N LEU A 99 -11.18 -14.05 2.00
CA LEU A 99 -11.78 -15.27 1.45
C LEU A 99 -12.58 -16.07 2.48
N THR A 100 -11.99 -16.43 3.62
CA THR A 100 -12.62 -17.27 4.64
C THR A 100 -13.88 -16.62 5.20
N ASN A 101 -13.92 -15.29 5.26
CA ASN A 101 -15.08 -14.56 5.79
C ASN A 101 -15.99 -14.03 4.67
N GLU A 102 -15.77 -14.46 3.43
CA GLU A 102 -16.56 -14.07 2.25
C GLU A 102 -16.78 -12.55 2.19
N THR A 103 -15.68 -11.80 2.31
CA THR A 103 -15.71 -10.33 2.44
C THR A 103 -14.55 -9.67 1.70
N LEU A 104 -14.59 -8.35 1.57
CA LEU A 104 -13.53 -7.54 0.98
C LEU A 104 -12.71 -6.81 2.05
N PRO A 105 -11.52 -6.29 1.71
CA PRO A 105 -10.79 -5.41 2.62
C PRO A 105 -11.69 -4.26 3.09
N SER A 106 -11.64 -3.92 4.38
CA SER A 106 -12.57 -2.95 4.99
C SER A 106 -12.62 -1.60 4.28
N LEU A 107 -11.56 -1.23 3.57
CA LEU A 107 -11.48 -0.03 2.75
C LEU A 107 -12.57 0.02 1.67
N ALA A 108 -12.99 -1.14 1.13
CA ALA A 108 -14.12 -1.28 0.22
C ALA A 108 -15.43 -0.72 0.80
N PHE A 109 -15.55 -0.73 2.14
CA PHE A 109 -16.72 -0.28 2.88
C PHE A 109 -16.49 1.08 3.57
N GLY A 110 -15.48 1.85 3.15
CA GLY A 110 -15.13 3.14 3.75
C GLY A 110 -14.49 3.06 5.15
N MET A 111 -14.18 1.85 5.64
CA MET A 111 -13.61 1.62 6.97
C MET A 111 -12.08 1.48 6.93
N LYS A 112 -11.43 1.72 8.08
CA LYS A 112 -9.96 1.65 8.23
C LYS A 112 -9.46 0.40 8.97
N SER A 113 -10.35 -0.53 9.33
CA SER A 113 -10.01 -1.67 10.19
C SER A 113 -8.98 -2.61 9.58
N CYS A 114 -8.91 -2.76 8.25
CA CYS A 114 -7.87 -3.55 7.58
C CYS A 114 -6.47 -2.97 7.82
N SER A 115 -6.28 -1.67 7.61
CA SER A 115 -5.00 -1.00 7.83
C SER A 115 -4.60 -1.04 9.30
N ILE A 116 -5.55 -0.89 10.22
CA ILE A 116 -5.28 -0.98 11.66
C ILE A 116 -4.85 -2.42 12.03
N LYS A 117 -5.63 -3.43 11.64
CA LYS A 117 -5.39 -4.85 11.99
C LYS A 117 -4.10 -5.39 11.39
N TRP A 118 -3.85 -5.08 10.12
CA TRP A 118 -2.79 -5.72 9.33
C TRP A 118 -1.54 -4.87 9.16
N LYS A 119 -1.61 -3.55 9.39
CA LYS A 119 -0.45 -2.66 9.24
C LYS A 119 -0.03 -1.98 10.53
N GLN A 120 -0.93 -1.24 11.16
CA GLN A 120 -0.60 -0.48 12.36
C GLN A 120 -0.25 -1.40 13.53
N LYS A 121 -1.15 -2.33 13.88
CA LYS A 121 -0.97 -3.20 15.04
C LYS A 121 0.32 -4.04 14.99
N PRO A 122 0.68 -4.70 13.87
CA PRO A 122 1.93 -5.46 13.81
C PRO A 122 3.18 -4.60 13.99
N GLN A 123 3.22 -3.40 13.40
CA GLN A 123 4.34 -2.47 13.59
C GLN A 123 4.40 -1.96 15.02
N ASP A 124 3.27 -1.63 15.64
CA ASP A 124 3.23 -1.19 17.04
C ASP A 124 3.67 -2.32 17.99
N GLN A 125 3.24 -3.56 17.73
CA GLN A 125 3.69 -4.73 18.49
C GLN A 125 5.17 -5.01 18.32
N PHE A 126 5.73 -4.79 17.12
CA PHE A 126 7.16 -4.91 16.90
C PHE A 126 7.95 -3.91 17.74
N LEU A 127 7.50 -2.65 17.82
CA LEU A 127 8.14 -1.63 18.63
C LEU A 127 7.97 -1.90 20.12
N LYS A 128 6.73 -2.06 20.58
CA LYS A 128 6.35 -2.14 22.01
C LYS A 128 6.57 -3.51 22.63
N GLY A 129 6.76 -4.53 21.81
CA GLY A 129 6.62 -5.92 22.21
C GLY A 129 5.15 -6.31 22.38
N ALA A 130 4.93 -7.61 22.49
CA ALA A 130 3.63 -8.17 22.83
C ALA A 130 3.81 -9.23 23.92
N ARG A 131 3.04 -9.10 25.01
CA ARG A 131 3.15 -10.00 26.17
C ARG A 131 2.62 -11.40 25.89
N SER A 132 1.68 -11.54 24.95
CA SER A 132 0.99 -12.80 24.68
C SER A 132 0.45 -12.86 23.25
N GLY A 133 -0.02 -14.04 22.87
CA GLY A 133 -0.56 -14.32 21.54
C GLY A 133 0.52 -14.64 20.50
N PRO A 134 0.12 -14.90 19.24
CA PRO A 134 1.04 -15.37 18.21
C PRO A 134 2.13 -14.39 17.79
N ASN A 135 1.96 -13.11 18.11
CA ASN A 135 2.94 -12.05 17.88
C ASN A 135 3.77 -11.75 19.14
N ALA A 136 3.71 -12.60 20.18
CA ALA A 136 4.44 -12.38 21.43
C ALA A 136 5.95 -12.24 21.16
N GLY A 137 6.55 -11.24 21.80
CA GLY A 137 7.94 -10.90 21.61
C GLY A 137 8.36 -9.73 22.49
N PRO A 138 9.67 -9.60 22.80
CA PRO A 138 10.17 -8.48 23.56
C PRO A 138 10.00 -7.15 22.79
N PRO A 139 9.99 -6.01 23.49
CA PRO A 139 10.06 -4.70 22.83
C PRO A 139 11.35 -4.52 22.03
N HIS A 140 11.26 -3.75 20.95
CA HIS A 140 12.44 -3.29 20.23
C HIS A 140 13.28 -2.36 21.13
N PRO A 141 14.63 -2.34 21.03
CA PRO A 141 15.49 -1.48 21.87
C PRO A 141 15.10 0.00 21.91
N ILE A 142 14.60 0.55 20.79
CA ILE A 142 14.10 1.94 20.73
C ILE A 142 12.97 2.22 21.73
N TRP A 143 12.10 1.24 21.99
CA TRP A 143 11.01 1.37 22.94
C TRP A 143 11.53 1.40 24.37
N THR A 144 12.47 0.51 24.70
CA THR A 144 13.16 0.52 26.00
C THR A 144 13.85 1.86 26.23
N GLN A 145 14.61 2.35 25.25
CA GLN A 145 15.27 3.65 25.29
C GLN A 145 14.28 4.81 25.48
N ALA A 146 13.12 4.76 24.82
CA ALA A 146 12.06 5.76 24.97
C ALA A 146 11.53 5.79 26.41
N GLN A 147 11.29 4.62 27.02
CA GLN A 147 10.84 4.54 28.41
C GLN A 147 11.91 5.04 29.40
N GLU A 148 13.17 4.67 29.20
CA GLU A 148 14.27 5.06 30.09
C GLU A 148 14.57 6.56 30.04
N SER A 149 14.52 7.15 28.85
CA SER A 149 14.81 8.58 28.65
C SER A 149 13.60 9.49 28.85
N GLY A 150 12.38 8.93 28.95
CA GLY A 150 11.13 9.68 28.93
C GLY A 150 10.81 10.34 27.58
N GLN A 151 11.60 10.07 26.54
CA GLN A 151 11.34 10.59 25.19
C GLN A 151 10.23 9.80 24.50
N ARG A 152 9.42 10.50 23.70
CA ARG A 152 8.42 9.87 22.84
C ARG A 152 9.01 9.51 21.47
N ILE A 153 8.62 8.35 20.94
CA ILE A 153 9.00 7.93 19.59
C ILE A 153 8.12 8.68 18.58
N VAL A 154 8.75 9.25 17.56
CA VAL A 154 8.08 9.88 16.41
C VAL A 154 7.98 8.88 15.28
N LYS A 155 6.74 8.48 14.94
CA LYS A 155 6.43 7.65 13.79
C LYS A 155 6.29 8.50 12.53
N LEU A 156 7.13 8.22 11.54
CA LEU A 156 7.14 8.92 10.27
C LEU A 156 6.30 8.19 9.23
N ILE A 157 5.38 8.92 8.60
CA ILE A 157 4.50 8.41 7.55
C ILE A 157 4.74 9.22 6.27
N GLY A 158 5.01 8.52 5.17
CA GLY A 158 5.23 9.13 3.85
C GLY A 158 3.91 9.56 3.20
N TYR A 159 3.32 10.65 3.69
CA TYR A 159 2.24 11.33 2.99
C TYR A 159 2.78 12.57 2.30
N ASP A 160 2.52 12.71 1.00
CA ASP A 160 2.94 13.86 0.21
C ASP A 160 1.98 15.07 0.38
N CYS A 161 2.32 16.20 -0.24
CA CYS A 161 1.49 17.42 -0.28
C CYS A 161 0.35 17.38 -1.31
N GLY A 162 0.18 16.27 -2.02
CA GLY A 162 -0.90 16.07 -2.97
C GLY A 162 -2.27 16.04 -2.30
N ARG A 163 -3.31 16.40 -3.06
CA ARG A 163 -4.69 16.53 -2.57
C ARG A 163 -5.20 15.28 -1.85
N ALA A 164 -4.82 14.10 -2.34
CA ALA A 164 -5.25 12.84 -1.74
C ALA A 164 -4.74 12.69 -0.31
N ASP A 165 -3.49 13.07 -0.06
CA ASP A 165 -2.73 12.81 1.15
C ASP A 165 -2.93 13.89 2.19
N MET A 166 -3.02 15.13 1.74
CA MET A 166 -3.50 16.23 2.57
C MET A 166 -4.89 15.93 3.14
N ARG A 167 -5.81 15.34 2.35
CA ARG A 167 -7.12 14.90 2.88
C ARG A 167 -6.98 13.74 3.86
N ARG A 168 -6.01 12.84 3.68
CA ARG A 168 -5.75 11.71 4.60
C ARG A 168 -5.20 12.19 5.94
N SER A 169 -4.31 13.19 5.95
CA SER A 169 -3.62 13.68 7.14
C SER A 169 -4.36 14.79 7.89
N ARG A 170 -5.20 15.60 7.23
CA ARG A 170 -5.84 16.81 7.78
C ARG A 170 -6.45 16.66 9.18
N ASN A 171 -7.11 15.54 9.45
CA ASN A 171 -7.82 15.29 10.71
C ASN A 171 -7.20 14.14 11.52
N LEU A 172 -5.96 13.74 11.22
CA LEU A 172 -5.27 12.75 12.03
C LEU A 172 -4.66 13.43 13.26
N PRO A 173 -4.73 12.78 14.44
CA PRO A 173 -4.09 13.32 15.63
C PRO A 173 -2.57 13.37 15.44
N ALA A 174 -1.93 14.41 16.00
CA ALA A 174 -0.48 14.55 15.97
C ALA A 174 0.25 13.55 16.89
N ALA A 175 -0.47 12.93 17.83
CA ALA A 175 0.04 11.93 18.75
C ALA A 175 -1.10 11.00 19.22
N ASP A 176 -0.74 9.81 19.70
CA ASP A 176 -1.62 8.96 20.51
C ASP A 176 -1.01 8.71 21.90
N ALA A 177 -1.46 7.68 22.62
CA ALA A 177 -0.93 7.34 23.93
C ALA A 177 0.58 7.04 23.91
N ASP A 178 1.07 6.41 22.83
CA ASP A 178 2.40 5.81 22.76
C ASP A 178 3.37 6.59 21.84
N PHE A 179 2.85 7.20 20.77
CA PHE A 179 3.66 7.77 19.69
C PHE A 179 3.27 9.19 19.33
N ASP A 180 4.26 9.96 18.87
CA ASP A 180 4.04 11.17 18.08
C ASP A 180 4.03 10.81 16.59
N TYR A 181 3.35 11.57 15.76
CA TYR A 181 3.27 11.36 14.31
C TYR A 181 3.80 12.56 13.55
N ALA A 182 4.59 12.30 12.51
CA ALA A 182 5.05 13.34 11.60
C ALA A 182 5.00 12.89 10.14
N TYR A 183 4.84 13.86 9.24
CA TYR A 183 4.73 13.67 7.80
C TYR A 183 5.86 14.45 7.11
N PRO A 184 7.09 13.89 7.04
CA PRO A 184 8.27 14.65 6.62
C PRO A 184 8.13 15.35 5.26
N LEU A 185 7.48 14.69 4.30
CA LEU A 185 7.24 15.24 2.97
C LEU A 185 6.31 16.48 3.03
N GLN A 186 5.27 16.45 3.88
CA GLN A 186 4.42 17.61 4.10
C GLN A 186 5.15 18.76 4.80
N LEU A 187 6.07 18.46 5.71
CA LEU A 187 6.90 19.48 6.38
C LEU A 187 7.76 20.27 5.39
N ILE A 188 8.29 19.60 4.36
CA ILE A 188 9.16 20.20 3.35
C ILE A 188 8.44 20.62 2.07
N GLY A 189 7.13 20.42 1.99
CA GLY A 189 6.30 20.82 0.86
C GLY A 189 6.39 19.90 -0.35
N TRP A 190 6.88 18.66 -0.21
CA TRP A 190 7.04 17.75 -1.36
C TRP A 190 5.71 17.13 -1.80
N THR A 191 5.38 17.39 -3.06
CA THR A 191 4.37 16.73 -3.86
C THR A 191 4.85 15.36 -4.36
N ARG A 192 3.94 14.59 -4.98
CA ARG A 192 4.29 13.31 -5.60
C ARG A 192 5.36 13.44 -6.68
N GLU A 193 5.28 14.48 -7.51
CA GLU A 193 6.24 14.73 -8.59
C GLU A 193 7.64 15.00 -8.01
N GLU A 194 7.72 15.82 -6.96
CA GLU A 194 8.98 16.05 -6.24
C GLU A 194 9.51 14.78 -5.59
N CYS A 195 8.63 13.89 -5.09
CA CYS A 195 9.03 12.59 -4.55
C CYS A 195 9.64 11.69 -5.62
N VAL A 196 9.06 11.61 -6.82
CA VAL A 196 9.62 10.86 -7.94
C VAL A 196 10.99 11.43 -8.31
N LEU A 197 11.07 12.74 -8.58
CA LEU A 197 12.32 13.41 -8.94
C LEU A 197 13.42 13.19 -7.90
N ALA A 198 13.07 13.22 -6.61
CA ALA A 198 14.01 12.96 -5.52
C ALA A 198 14.59 11.55 -5.56
N ILE A 199 13.76 10.54 -5.86
CA ILE A 199 14.21 9.15 -6.00
C ILE A 199 15.10 9.02 -7.22
N GLU A 200 14.66 9.50 -8.38
CA GLU A 200 15.42 9.41 -9.64
C GLU A 200 16.82 10.02 -9.50
N GLN A 201 16.92 11.20 -8.87
CA GLN A 201 18.19 11.91 -8.71
C GLN A 201 19.15 11.25 -7.72
N VAL A 202 18.65 10.49 -6.74
CA VAL A 202 19.49 9.95 -5.65
C VAL A 202 19.74 8.46 -5.79
N LEU A 203 18.74 7.73 -6.24
CA LEU A 203 18.73 6.27 -6.31
C LEU A 203 18.71 5.75 -7.76
N GLY A 204 18.38 6.60 -8.73
CA GLY A 204 18.21 6.20 -10.13
C GLY A 204 16.75 6.03 -10.52
N PRO A 205 16.42 6.18 -11.82
CA PRO A 205 15.04 6.08 -12.30
C PRO A 205 14.41 4.72 -12.02
N ASP A 206 15.19 3.64 -12.14
CA ASP A 206 14.79 2.26 -11.84
C ASP A 206 14.42 2.04 -10.37
N MET A 207 14.78 2.95 -9.46
CA MET A 207 14.42 2.89 -8.04
C MET A 207 13.10 3.58 -7.72
N VAL A 208 12.44 4.21 -8.70
CA VAL A 208 11.05 4.68 -8.54
C VAL A 208 10.13 3.45 -8.47
N PRO A 209 9.50 3.16 -7.32
CA PRO A 209 8.69 1.96 -7.20
C PRO A 209 7.31 2.18 -7.81
N ILE A 210 6.65 1.08 -8.17
CA ILE A 210 5.20 1.10 -8.38
C ILE A 210 4.45 1.42 -7.08
N LYS A 211 3.14 1.65 -7.22
CA LYS A 211 2.28 1.86 -6.06
C LYS A 211 2.24 0.58 -5.21
N SER A 212 2.64 0.72 -3.95
CA SER A 212 2.60 -0.35 -2.96
C SER A 212 1.20 -0.52 -2.36
N ALA A 213 0.42 -1.37 -2.99
CA ALA A 213 -0.87 -1.80 -2.52
C ALA A 213 -1.03 -3.29 -2.74
N CYS A 214 -1.88 -3.93 -1.93
CA CYS A 214 -2.25 -5.32 -2.15
C CYS A 214 -2.75 -5.51 -3.59
N PHE A 215 -2.48 -6.66 -4.20
CA PHE A 215 -2.95 -6.94 -5.58
C PHE A 215 -4.50 -6.89 -5.70
N PHE A 216 -5.20 -7.03 -4.58
CA PHE A 216 -6.66 -6.94 -4.44
C PHE A 216 -7.09 -5.68 -3.66
N CYS A 217 -6.37 -4.58 -3.76
CA CYS A 217 -6.72 -3.35 -3.05
C CYS A 217 -7.95 -2.66 -3.70
N PRO A 218 -9.03 -2.36 -2.96
CA PRO A 218 -10.20 -1.63 -3.45
C PRO A 218 -9.89 -0.20 -3.97
N ALA A 219 -8.73 0.34 -3.62
CA ALA A 219 -8.26 1.65 -4.07
C ALA A 219 -7.36 1.58 -5.33
N SER A 220 -7.34 0.44 -6.02
CA SER A 220 -6.63 0.29 -7.30
C SER A 220 -7.29 1.14 -8.39
N LYS A 221 -6.46 1.68 -9.29
CA LYS A 221 -6.84 2.43 -10.49
C LYS A 221 -6.90 1.52 -11.71
N GLN A 222 -7.52 1.99 -12.80
CA GLN A 222 -7.72 1.18 -14.02
C GLN A 222 -6.39 0.71 -14.60
N TRP A 223 -5.46 1.65 -14.72
CA TRP A 223 -4.12 1.34 -15.21
C TRP A 223 -3.44 0.27 -14.33
N GLU A 224 -3.68 0.26 -13.01
CA GLU A 224 -3.09 -0.74 -12.11
C GLU A 224 -3.68 -2.13 -12.33
N LEU A 225 -4.96 -2.23 -12.70
CA LEU A 225 -5.60 -3.51 -13.01
C LEU A 225 -5.15 -4.05 -14.36
N TYR A 226 -5.00 -3.20 -15.38
CA TYR A 226 -4.39 -3.59 -16.65
C TYR A 226 -2.92 -3.99 -16.48
N TRP A 227 -2.16 -3.24 -15.68
CA TRP A 227 -0.79 -3.59 -15.32
C TRP A 227 -0.76 -4.96 -14.64
N LEU A 228 -1.67 -5.22 -13.70
CA LEU A 228 -1.77 -6.53 -13.03
C LEU A 228 -2.16 -7.63 -14.02
N ALA A 229 -3.09 -7.39 -14.95
CA ALA A 229 -3.44 -8.35 -16.00
C ALA A 229 -2.24 -8.72 -16.89
N GLY A 230 -1.42 -7.74 -17.27
CA GLY A 230 -0.28 -7.94 -18.15
C GLY A 230 0.96 -8.54 -17.48
N HIS A 231 1.17 -8.26 -16.19
CA HIS A 231 2.34 -8.71 -15.43
C HIS A 231 2.08 -9.93 -14.55
N HIS A 232 0.92 -9.98 -13.89
CA HIS A 232 0.55 -11.01 -12.90
C HIS A 232 -0.91 -11.43 -13.09
N PRO A 233 -1.27 -12.05 -14.24
CA PRO A 233 -2.65 -12.44 -14.53
C PRO A 233 -3.24 -13.38 -13.47
N ASP A 234 -2.42 -14.20 -12.81
CA ASP A 234 -2.80 -15.05 -11.68
C ASP A 234 -3.23 -14.25 -10.44
N LEU A 235 -2.56 -13.13 -10.14
CA LEU A 235 -2.93 -12.25 -9.04
C LEU A 235 -4.22 -11.49 -9.36
N LEU A 236 -4.41 -11.09 -10.63
CA LEU A 236 -5.68 -10.50 -11.04
C LEU A 236 -6.83 -11.51 -10.91
N GLU A 237 -6.67 -12.75 -11.39
CA GLU A 237 -7.68 -13.80 -11.22
C GLU A 237 -8.03 -14.04 -9.75
N ARG A 238 -7.03 -14.03 -8.85
CA ARG A 238 -7.26 -14.10 -7.39
C ARG A 238 -8.06 -12.91 -6.86
N ALA A 239 -7.79 -11.70 -7.35
CA ALA A 239 -8.59 -10.53 -6.98
C ALA A 239 -10.05 -10.63 -7.47
N LEU A 240 -10.26 -11.14 -8.69
CA LEU A 240 -11.59 -11.40 -9.24
C LEU A 240 -12.34 -12.47 -8.43
N LEU A 241 -11.66 -13.57 -8.09
CA LEU A 241 -12.21 -14.62 -7.22
C LEU A 241 -12.63 -14.06 -5.88
N LEU A 242 -11.78 -13.25 -5.23
CA LEU A 242 -12.08 -12.66 -3.94
C LEU A 242 -13.34 -11.80 -3.99
N GLU A 243 -13.48 -10.98 -5.04
CA GLU A 243 -14.68 -10.18 -5.25
C GLU A 243 -15.93 -11.05 -5.43
N ARG A 244 -15.86 -12.05 -6.31
CA ARG A 244 -16.97 -12.98 -6.53
C ARG A 244 -17.39 -13.65 -5.21
N THR A 245 -16.44 -14.23 -4.48
CA THR A 245 -16.69 -14.86 -3.19
C THR A 245 -17.34 -13.90 -2.19
N ALA A 246 -16.92 -12.63 -2.16
CA ALA A 246 -17.51 -11.65 -1.27
C ALA A 246 -18.95 -11.24 -1.62
N LEU A 247 -19.35 -11.40 -2.89
CA LEU A 247 -20.63 -10.91 -3.40
C LEU A 247 -21.64 -12.02 -3.66
N THR A 248 -21.19 -13.25 -3.85
CA THR A 248 -22.05 -14.43 -4.00
C THR A 248 -21.98 -15.36 -2.79
N GLY A 249 -21.14 -15.05 -1.79
CA GLY A 249 -21.00 -15.84 -0.57
C GLY A 249 -22.24 -15.78 0.33
N ARG A 250 -22.33 -16.70 1.28
CA ARG A 250 -23.38 -16.77 2.31
C ARG A 250 -23.40 -15.54 3.22
N HIS A 251 -22.25 -14.88 3.39
CA HIS A 251 -22.12 -13.65 4.16
C HIS A 251 -22.18 -12.37 3.30
N SER A 252 -22.51 -12.52 2.02
CA SER A 252 -22.67 -11.39 1.12
C SER A 252 -23.73 -10.42 1.64
N ARG A 253 -23.48 -9.13 1.43
CA ARG A 253 -24.46 -8.06 1.62
C ARG A 253 -25.00 -7.54 0.29
N PHE A 254 -24.88 -8.36 -0.75
CA PHE A 254 -25.33 -8.05 -2.09
C PHE A 254 -26.72 -8.67 -2.30
N ASP A 255 -27.77 -7.91 -2.02
CA ASP A 255 -29.14 -8.40 -2.16
C ASP A 255 -29.72 -8.03 -3.53
N GLU A 256 -30.21 -9.03 -4.27
CA GLU A 256 -30.92 -8.85 -5.56
C GLU A 256 -32.01 -7.79 -5.51
N ILE A 257 -32.72 -7.69 -4.39
CA ILE A 257 -33.81 -6.74 -4.19
C ILE A 257 -33.29 -5.29 -4.22
N GLU A 258 -32.10 -5.03 -3.68
CA GLU A 258 -31.50 -3.69 -3.69
C GLU A 258 -30.92 -3.32 -5.06
N PHE A 259 -30.40 -4.29 -5.80
CA PHE A 259 -29.71 -4.06 -7.08
C PHE A 259 -30.55 -4.39 -8.33
N GLY A 260 -31.73 -4.97 -8.15
CA GLY A 260 -32.66 -5.37 -9.21
C GLY A 260 -32.31 -6.65 -9.97
N ALA A 261 -31.16 -7.28 -9.69
CA ALA A 261 -30.67 -8.50 -10.35
C ALA A 261 -29.56 -9.16 -9.50
N THR A 262 -29.24 -10.43 -9.80
CA THR A 262 -28.19 -11.16 -9.07
C THR A 262 -26.82 -10.56 -9.37
N TRP A 263 -25.82 -10.77 -8.49
CA TRP A 263 -24.46 -10.32 -8.81
C TRP A 263 -23.93 -10.94 -10.10
N ASP A 264 -24.16 -12.24 -10.30
CA ASP A 264 -23.72 -12.94 -11.51
C ASP A 264 -24.42 -12.36 -12.75
N GLU A 265 -25.73 -12.10 -12.70
CA GLU A 265 -26.47 -11.47 -13.81
C GLU A 265 -25.91 -10.09 -14.17
N LEU A 266 -25.62 -9.26 -13.16
CA LEU A 266 -25.07 -7.93 -13.36
C LEU A 266 -23.66 -7.97 -13.96
N VAL A 267 -22.83 -8.89 -13.47
CA VAL A 267 -21.46 -9.05 -13.96
C VAL A 267 -21.45 -9.57 -15.39
N HIS A 268 -22.34 -10.49 -15.77
CA HIS A 268 -22.36 -11.08 -17.11
C HIS A 268 -23.08 -10.22 -18.15
N ASN A 269 -24.15 -9.51 -17.76
CA ASN A 269 -25.06 -8.88 -18.72
C ASN A 269 -25.03 -7.36 -18.70
N ALA A 270 -24.69 -6.72 -17.56
CA ALA A 270 -24.77 -5.27 -17.47
C ALA A 270 -23.49 -4.58 -17.95
N ASP A 271 -23.62 -3.59 -18.82
CA ASP A 271 -22.51 -2.74 -19.30
C ASP A 271 -21.95 -1.82 -18.21
N ARG A 272 -22.74 -1.56 -17.16
CA ARG A 272 -22.38 -0.73 -16.02
C ARG A 272 -22.98 -1.30 -14.74
N PHE A 273 -22.29 -1.11 -13.61
CA PHE A 273 -22.78 -1.58 -12.32
C PHE A 273 -23.90 -0.65 -11.80
N PRO A 274 -25.01 -1.17 -11.20
CA PRO A 274 -26.27 -0.43 -11.03
C PRO A 274 -26.21 0.81 -10.14
N SER A 275 -25.28 0.90 -9.19
CA SER A 275 -25.25 2.02 -8.26
C SER A 275 -23.84 2.46 -7.94
N SER A 276 -23.63 3.76 -8.16
CA SER A 276 -22.41 4.43 -7.77
C SER A 276 -22.34 4.71 -6.25
N ALA A 277 -23.40 4.45 -5.50
CA ALA A 277 -23.43 4.65 -4.05
C ALA A 277 -22.97 3.42 -3.27
N THR A 278 -23.08 2.22 -3.85
CA THR A 278 -22.75 0.94 -3.19
C THR A 278 -21.62 0.18 -3.88
N THR A 279 -21.32 0.45 -5.16
CA THR A 279 -20.33 -0.30 -5.98
C THR A 279 -19.84 0.54 -7.18
N ILE A 280 -18.97 1.54 -6.96
CA ILE A 280 -18.16 2.15 -8.04
C ILE A 280 -16.74 1.56 -8.06
N GLY A 281 -16.42 0.80 -9.11
CA GLY A 281 -15.06 0.38 -9.39
C GLY A 281 -14.08 1.55 -9.56
N LEU A 282 -12.84 1.35 -9.12
CA LEU A 282 -11.63 2.12 -9.50
C LEU A 282 -11.37 3.38 -8.69
N GLY A 283 -11.33 3.17 -7.38
CA GLY A 283 -10.63 4.06 -6.46
C GLY A 283 -11.25 4.14 -5.08
N ARG A 284 -12.53 3.75 -4.92
CA ARG A 284 -13.24 3.69 -3.62
C ARG A 284 -14.36 2.63 -3.51
N SER A 285 -14.60 1.81 -4.52
CA SER A 285 -15.43 0.60 -4.44
C SER A 285 -15.00 -0.44 -5.52
N PHE A 286 -15.66 -1.60 -5.55
CA PHE A 286 -15.27 -2.79 -6.31
C PHE A 286 -16.33 -3.16 -7.37
N SER A 287 -15.86 -3.57 -8.55
CA SER A 287 -16.64 -4.15 -9.67
C SER A 287 -15.66 -4.77 -10.69
N TRP A 288 -14.62 -5.43 -10.18
CA TRP A 288 -13.48 -5.88 -10.99
C TRP A 288 -13.88 -6.95 -12.01
N CYS A 289 -14.78 -7.87 -11.67
CA CYS A 289 -15.26 -8.91 -12.57
C CYS A 289 -16.03 -8.30 -13.75
N GLN A 290 -16.96 -7.38 -13.48
CA GLN A 290 -17.64 -6.65 -14.54
C GLN A 290 -16.64 -5.83 -15.37
N TRP A 291 -15.77 -5.06 -14.73
CA TRP A 291 -14.74 -4.28 -15.42
C TRP A 291 -13.89 -5.18 -16.33
N ALA A 292 -13.45 -6.33 -15.82
CA ALA A 292 -12.64 -7.27 -16.56
C ALA A 292 -13.39 -7.84 -17.77
N ARG A 293 -14.68 -8.17 -17.62
CA ARG A 293 -15.52 -8.64 -18.74
C ARG A 293 -15.71 -7.54 -19.79
N VAL A 294 -16.18 -6.36 -19.38
CA VAL A 294 -16.50 -5.23 -20.28
C VAL A 294 -15.27 -4.77 -21.07
N ASN A 295 -14.08 -4.88 -20.48
CA ASN A 295 -12.82 -4.50 -21.13
C ASN A 295 -12.10 -5.68 -21.80
N GLU A 296 -12.79 -6.82 -21.92
CA GLU A 296 -12.29 -8.05 -22.54
C GLU A 296 -10.98 -8.56 -21.93
N VAL A 297 -10.75 -8.33 -20.65
CA VAL A 297 -9.58 -8.78 -19.88
C VAL A 297 -9.68 -10.25 -19.54
N VAL A 298 -10.90 -10.76 -19.39
CA VAL A 298 -11.19 -12.17 -19.11
C VAL A 298 -11.93 -12.84 -20.27
N ASP A 299 -11.85 -14.17 -20.33
CA ASP A 299 -12.67 -15.01 -21.20
C ASP A 299 -14.08 -15.26 -20.61
N ALA A 300 -14.86 -16.12 -21.27
CA ALA A 300 -16.21 -16.47 -20.85
C ALA A 300 -16.28 -17.18 -19.49
N ASP A 301 -15.17 -17.80 -19.05
CA ASP A 301 -15.05 -18.50 -17.77
C ASP A 301 -14.45 -17.59 -16.67
N PHE A 302 -14.33 -16.27 -16.93
CA PHE A 302 -13.70 -15.29 -16.05
C PHE A 302 -12.21 -15.57 -15.75
N ARG A 303 -11.52 -16.31 -16.64
CA ARG A 303 -10.06 -16.47 -16.58
C ARG A 303 -9.41 -15.30 -17.28
N VAL A 304 -8.34 -14.75 -16.71
CA VAL A 304 -7.63 -13.61 -17.31
C VAL A 304 -6.95 -14.09 -18.57
N LYS A 305 -7.18 -13.41 -19.69
CA LYS A 305 -6.58 -13.76 -20.98
C LYS A 305 -5.06 -13.60 -20.90
N ARG A 306 -4.32 -14.61 -21.39
CA ARG A 306 -2.85 -14.66 -21.28
C ARG A 306 -2.14 -14.72 -22.63
N GLY A 307 -2.87 -14.53 -23.73
CA GLY A 307 -2.28 -14.51 -25.06
C GLY A 307 -1.26 -13.37 -25.20
N ALA A 308 -0.25 -13.54 -26.06
CA ALA A 308 0.78 -12.52 -26.27
C ALA A 308 0.19 -11.17 -26.72
N ALA A 309 -0.84 -11.21 -27.58
CA ALA A 309 -1.58 -10.03 -28.01
C ALA A 309 -2.38 -9.37 -26.87
N ASP A 310 -3.05 -10.16 -26.03
CA ASP A 310 -3.77 -9.65 -24.86
C ASP A 310 -2.82 -8.99 -23.88
N ARG A 311 -1.70 -9.64 -23.57
CA ARG A 311 -0.66 -9.08 -22.71
C ARG A 311 -0.16 -7.75 -23.25
N ALA A 312 0.20 -7.68 -24.53
CA ALA A 312 0.66 -6.43 -25.15
C ALA A 312 -0.40 -5.32 -25.07
N ARG A 313 -1.68 -5.66 -25.30
CA ARG A 313 -2.81 -4.74 -25.17
C ARG A 313 -2.95 -4.22 -23.74
N PHE A 314 -2.92 -5.09 -22.73
CA PHE A 314 -3.04 -4.69 -21.33
C PHE A 314 -1.91 -3.76 -20.90
N LEU A 315 -0.67 -4.05 -21.29
CA LEU A 315 0.46 -3.18 -20.98
C LEU A 315 0.34 -1.81 -21.66
N THR A 316 -0.08 -1.77 -22.92
CA THR A 316 -0.33 -0.52 -23.66
C THR A 316 -1.42 0.32 -22.97
N LEU A 317 -2.51 -0.32 -22.53
CA LEU A 317 -3.60 0.36 -21.81
C LEU A 317 -3.15 0.85 -20.43
N ALA A 318 -2.34 0.05 -19.72
CA ALA A 318 -1.75 0.47 -18.46
C ALA A 318 -0.89 1.72 -18.63
N ASP A 319 -0.01 1.75 -19.62
CA ASP A 319 0.85 2.91 -19.87
C ASP A 319 0.04 4.14 -20.33
N THR A 320 -0.96 3.96 -21.20
CA THR A 320 -1.80 5.05 -21.71
C THR A 320 -2.64 5.71 -20.62
N LEU A 321 -3.15 4.91 -19.67
CA LEU A 321 -4.01 5.39 -18.59
C LEU A 321 -3.22 5.86 -17.36
N ARG A 322 -1.90 5.65 -17.32
CA ARG A 322 -1.03 6.08 -16.23
C ARG A 322 -0.72 7.57 -16.38
N ALA A 323 -1.28 8.40 -15.51
CA ALA A 323 -0.91 9.82 -15.42
C ALA A 323 0.46 10.01 -14.73
N ALA A 324 1.08 11.17 -14.92
CA ALA A 324 2.43 11.49 -14.42
C ALA A 324 2.57 11.46 -12.88
N ASP A 325 1.47 11.62 -12.14
CA ASP A 325 1.41 11.53 -10.68
C ASP A 325 1.25 10.08 -10.17
N ASN A 326 1.11 9.11 -11.06
CA ASN A 326 1.07 7.70 -10.70
C ASN A 326 2.49 7.15 -10.62
N ALA A 327 2.68 6.24 -9.67
CA ALA A 327 3.94 5.54 -9.47
C ALA A 327 4.44 4.92 -10.79
N PHE A 328 5.54 5.45 -11.33
CA PHE A 328 6.16 5.00 -12.57
C PHE A 328 6.96 3.73 -12.32
N ASP A 329 6.81 2.71 -13.18
CA ASP A 329 7.65 1.50 -13.13
C ASP A 329 8.78 1.61 -14.15
N ALA A 330 9.84 2.32 -13.79
CA ALA A 330 11.00 2.49 -14.68
C ALA A 330 11.83 1.21 -14.87
N ARG A 331 11.64 0.20 -14.01
CA ARG A 331 12.49 -1.00 -13.95
C ARG A 331 12.49 -1.82 -15.24
N ARG A 332 11.49 -1.62 -16.11
CA ARG A 332 11.33 -2.39 -17.35
C ARG A 332 11.29 -1.56 -18.63
N SER A 333 11.38 -0.24 -18.55
CA SER A 333 11.55 0.65 -19.71
C SER A 333 12.90 0.44 -20.41
N HIS A 334 13.87 -0.16 -19.72
CA HIS A 334 15.23 -0.42 -20.19
C HIS A 334 15.48 -1.88 -20.63
N ALA A 335 14.44 -2.71 -20.69
CA ALA A 335 14.53 -4.11 -21.11
C ALA A 335 13.98 -4.37 -22.52
N ALA A 336 14.11 -3.39 -23.43
CA ALA A 336 13.77 -3.50 -24.84
C ALA A 336 15.03 -3.79 -25.68
#